data_AF-A0A256ZBH4-F1
#
_entry.id   AF-A0A256ZBH4-F1
#
_cell.length_a   1.000
_cell.length_b   1.000
_cell.length_c   1.000
_cell.angle_alpha   90.00
_cell.angle_beta   90.00
_cell.angle_gamma   90.00
#
_symmetry.space_group_name_H-M   'P 1'
#
loop_
_entity.id
_entity.type
_entity.pdbx_description
1 polymer ?
#
loop_
_entity_poly.entity_id
_entity_poly.type
_entity_poly.pdbx_seq_one_letter_code
_entity_poly.pdbx_strand_id
1 'polypeptide(L)'
;MYRHVFWLFTKTISVDPYLAFYVVDVMPVVIVEMWEGRTAEQKKKLIEGITKAFEGLGVKPEWLHIIIHDVPRTNWGTRGRQASETGV
;
A
#
# COMPACT_ATOMS: atom_id res chain seq x y z
N MET A 1 52.89 -1.70 -37.56
CA MET A 1 53.76 -1.14 -36.50
C MET A 1 52.86 -0.46 -35.49
N TYR A 2 52.83 -1.04 -34.30
CA TYR A 2 51.97 -0.68 -33.17
C TYR A 2 52.00 0.82 -32.84
N ARG A 3 50.85 1.35 -32.42
CA ARG A 3 50.77 2.21 -31.23
C ARG A 3 49.33 2.22 -30.70
N HIS A 4 49.15 1.48 -29.62
CA HIS A 4 48.03 1.61 -28.70
C HIS A 4 47.98 3.03 -28.15
N VAL A 5 46.80 3.63 -28.10
CA VAL A 5 46.47 4.66 -27.11
C VAL A 5 45.16 4.25 -26.47
N PHE A 6 45.32 3.57 -25.35
CA PHE A 6 44.33 3.35 -24.31
C PHE A 6 44.17 4.70 -23.59
N TRP A 7 42.97 5.26 -23.53
CA TRP A 7 42.65 6.31 -22.56
C TRP A 7 41.25 6.08 -21.99
N LEU A 8 41.24 5.88 -20.68
CA LEU A 8 40.10 5.68 -19.79
C LEU A 8 39.37 7.01 -19.59
N PHE A 9 38.08 7.10 -19.86
CA PHE A 9 37.23 8.00 -19.08
C PHE A 9 35.84 7.39 -18.96
N THR A 10 35.59 6.82 -17.79
CA THR A 10 34.25 6.52 -17.27
C THR A 10 33.47 7.83 -17.19
N LYS A 11 32.64 8.14 -18.20
CA LYS A 11 31.61 9.18 -18.04
C LYS A 11 30.37 8.54 -17.41
N THR A 12 30.35 8.62 -16.09
CA THR A 12 29.21 9.09 -15.31
C THR A 12 27.85 8.60 -15.79
N ILE A 13 27.33 7.59 -15.09
CA ILE A 13 25.89 7.42 -14.93
C ILE A 13 25.40 8.76 -14.37
N SER A 14 24.76 9.56 -15.21
CA SER A 14 24.03 10.75 -14.79
C SER A 14 22.87 10.23 -13.94
N VAL A 15 23.10 10.08 -12.64
CA VAL A 15 22.02 10.01 -11.67
C VAL A 15 21.30 11.35 -11.77
N ASP A 16 20.15 11.32 -12.42
CA ASP A 16 19.30 12.50 -12.58
C ASP A 16 18.92 13.02 -11.18
N PRO A 17 19.41 14.20 -10.75
CA PRO A 17 19.14 14.73 -9.42
C PRO A 17 17.67 15.13 -9.22
N TYR A 18 16.86 15.17 -10.29
CA TYR A 18 15.45 15.55 -10.22
C TYR A 18 14.51 14.38 -9.85
N LEU A 19 14.98 13.13 -9.96
CA LEU A 19 14.18 11.95 -9.56
C LEU A 19 13.99 11.84 -8.04
N ALA A 20 14.85 12.47 -7.24
CA ALA A 20 14.70 12.50 -5.77
C ALA A 20 13.59 13.45 -5.30
N PHE A 21 13.08 14.32 -6.17
CA PHE A 21 12.08 15.33 -5.83
C PHE A 21 10.66 15.01 -6.33
N TYR A 22 10.50 14.00 -7.18
CA TYR A 22 9.20 13.38 -7.41
C TYR A 22 8.89 12.40 -6.27
N VAL A 23 8.82 12.91 -5.04
CA VAL A 23 7.89 12.33 -4.07
C VAL A 23 6.53 12.66 -4.66
N VAL A 24 5.99 11.74 -5.45
CA VAL A 24 4.53 11.67 -5.60
C VAL A 24 4.03 11.60 -4.17
N ASP A 25 3.38 12.68 -3.71
CA ASP A 25 2.60 12.66 -2.47
C ASP A 25 1.55 11.56 -2.67
N VAL A 26 1.96 10.34 -2.36
CA VAL A 26 1.13 9.15 -2.51
C VAL A 26 0.04 9.33 -1.49
N MET A 27 -1.17 9.66 -1.96
CA MET A 27 -2.38 9.63 -1.15
C MET A 27 -2.90 8.20 -1.16
N PRO A 28 -2.48 7.32 -0.24
CA PRO A 28 -2.80 5.92 -0.32
C PRO A 28 -4.23 5.75 0.15
N VAL A 29 -4.97 4.91 -0.54
CA VAL A 29 -6.30 4.49 -0.12
C VAL A 29 -6.24 3.02 0.26
N VAL A 30 -6.62 2.70 1.49
CA VAL A 30 -6.77 1.34 1.98
C VAL A 30 -8.25 1.02 2.01
N ILE A 31 -8.64 0.01 1.25
CA ILE A 31 -10.02 -0.52 1.28
C ILE A 31 -10.00 -1.82 2.07
N VAL A 32 -10.85 -1.88 3.09
CA VAL A 32 -11.02 -3.05 3.94
C VAL A 32 -12.41 -3.62 3.68
N GLU A 33 -12.43 -4.71 2.93
CA GLU A 33 -13.62 -5.53 2.74
C GLU A 33 -13.69 -6.59 3.85
N MET A 34 -14.72 -6.54 4.68
CA MET A 34 -14.89 -7.53 5.74
C MET A 34 -16.35 -7.84 6.01
N TRP A 35 -16.62 -8.98 6.61
CA TRP A 35 -17.98 -9.28 7.04
C TRP A 35 -18.46 -8.29 8.11
N GLU A 36 -19.75 -7.96 8.06
CA GLU A 36 -20.41 -7.15 9.08
C GLU A 36 -20.32 -7.77 10.49
N GLY A 37 -20.70 -6.98 11.51
CA GLY A 37 -20.77 -7.42 12.91
C GLY A 37 -19.66 -6.90 13.83
N ARG A 38 -18.74 -6.07 13.33
CA ARG A 38 -17.71 -5.41 14.16
C ARG A 38 -18.27 -4.14 14.80
N THR A 39 -17.91 -3.88 16.06
CA THR A 39 -18.32 -2.65 16.75
C THR A 39 -17.56 -1.43 16.22
N ALA A 40 -18.07 -0.23 16.51
CA ALA A 40 -17.41 1.02 16.17
C ALA A 40 -16.01 1.11 16.78
N GLU A 41 -15.82 0.66 18.02
CA GLU A 41 -14.53 0.65 18.73
C GLU A 41 -13.53 -0.30 18.06
N GLN A 42 -14.00 -1.46 17.58
CA GLN A 42 -13.14 -2.40 16.86
C GLN A 42 -12.68 -1.82 15.52
N LYS A 43 -13.56 -1.16 14.78
CA LYS A 43 -13.22 -0.45 13.53
C LYS A 43 -12.26 0.69 13.78
N LYS A 44 -12.46 1.46 14.85
CA LYS A 44 -11.52 2.52 15.27
C LYS A 44 -10.11 1.97 15.53
N LYS A 45 -10.00 0.89 16.31
CA LYS A 45 -8.71 0.23 16.58
C LYS A 45 -8.05 -0.29 15.30
N LEU A 46 -8.83 -0.81 14.36
CA LEU A 46 -8.32 -1.26 13.07
C LEU A 46 -7.75 -0.09 12.25
N ILE A 47 -8.47 1.02 12.16
CA ILE A 47 -8.01 2.25 11.48
C ILE A 47 -6.70 2.74 12.10
N GLU A 48 -6.63 2.86 13.42
CA GLU A 48 -5.41 3.28 14.13
C GLU A 48 -4.23 2.33 13.86
N GLY A 49 -4.48 1.02 13.86
CA GLY A 49 -3.45 0.01 13.57
C GLY A 49 -2.93 0.09 12.13
N ILE A 50 -3.81 0.25 11.14
CA ILE A 50 -3.43 0.42 9.73
C ILE A 50 -2.62 1.71 9.58
N THR A 51 -3.10 2.83 10.12
CA THR A 51 -2.38 4.11 10.05
C THR A 51 -0.97 3.98 10.61
N LYS A 52 -0.80 3.36 11.78
CA LYS A 52 0.52 3.16 12.40
C LYS A 52 1.46 2.31 11.54
N ALA A 53 0.94 1.32 10.81
CA ALA A 53 1.74 0.53 9.88
C ALA A 53 2.26 1.39 8.71
N PHE A 54 1.42 2.30 8.19
CA PHE A 54 1.79 3.23 7.12
C PHE A 54 2.76 4.33 7.59
N GLU A 55 2.63 4.82 8.82
CA GLU A 55 3.63 5.69 9.44
C GLU A 55 5.02 5.04 9.45
N GLY A 56 5.09 3.73 9.71
CA GLY A 56 6.32 2.94 9.63
C GLY A 56 6.94 2.86 8.23
N LEU A 57 6.16 3.16 7.18
CA LEU A 57 6.61 3.24 5.78
C LEU A 57 6.94 4.68 5.34
N GLY A 58 6.86 5.65 6.26
CA GLY A 58 7.10 7.07 5.96
C GLY A 58 5.89 7.81 5.36
N VAL A 59 4.70 7.20 5.36
CA VAL A 59 3.46 7.87 4.94
C VAL A 59 2.91 8.66 6.13
N LYS A 60 2.67 9.96 5.94
CA LYS A 60 2.04 10.78 6.98
C LYS A 60 0.55 10.42 7.11
N PRO A 61 -0.01 10.38 8.33
CA PRO A 61 -1.42 10.04 8.54
C PRO A 61 -2.40 10.90 7.74
N GLU A 62 -2.10 12.19 7.55
CA GLU A 62 -2.92 13.12 6.79
C GLU A 62 -3.04 12.79 5.29
N TRP A 63 -2.15 11.95 4.76
CA TRP A 63 -2.17 11.51 3.37
C TRP A 63 -2.92 10.19 3.18
N LEU A 64 -3.25 9.49 4.27
CA LEU A 64 -3.86 8.16 4.24
C LEU A 64 -5.38 8.22 4.36
N HIS A 65 -6.06 7.55 3.45
CA HIS A 65 -7.50 7.31 3.54
C HIS A 65 -7.78 5.82 3.76
N ILE A 66 -8.65 5.51 4.73
CA ILE A 66 -9.06 4.14 5.05
C ILE A 66 -10.58 4.05 4.93
N ILE A 67 -11.06 3.13 4.11
CA ILE A 67 -12.47 2.87 3.88
C ILE A 67 -12.76 1.44 4.34
N ILE A 68 -13.75 1.28 5.22
CA ILE A 68 -14.21 -0.04 5.68
C ILE A 68 -15.58 -0.30 5.07
N HIS A 69 -15.70 -1.41 4.35
CA HIS A 69 -16.95 -1.94 3.84
C HIS A 69 -17.37 -3.15 4.69
N ASP A 70 -18.50 -3.00 5.36
CA ASP A 70 -19.19 -4.11 6.03
C ASP A 70 -20.04 -4.84 5.00
N VAL A 71 -19.57 -6.00 4.58
CA VAL A 71 -20.25 -6.85 3.60
C VAL A 71 -21.10 -7.88 4.35
N PRO A 72 -22.42 -7.91 4.15
CA PRO A 72 -23.24 -8.99 4.70
C PRO A 72 -22.72 -10.35 4.24
N ARG A 73 -22.77 -11.36 5.11
CA ARG A 73 -22.31 -12.72 4.77
C ARG A 73 -23.10 -13.32 3.60
N THR A 74 -24.29 -12.79 3.32
CA THR A 74 -25.10 -13.18 2.17
C THR A 74 -24.52 -12.70 0.83
N ASN A 75 -23.73 -11.63 0.87
CA ASN A 75 -23.15 -11.00 -0.30
C ASN A 75 -21.69 -11.44 -0.52
N TRP A 76 -21.23 -12.43 0.25
CA TRP A 76 -19.86 -12.95 0.20
C TRP A 76 -19.85 -14.42 -0.21
N GLY A 77 -19.13 -14.77 -1.28
CA GLY A 77 -19.00 -16.14 -1.76
C GLY A 77 -17.60 -16.71 -1.52
N THR A 78 -17.50 -17.90 -0.93
CA THR A 78 -16.23 -18.61 -0.74
C THR A 78 -16.40 -20.07 -1.14
N ARG A 79 -15.51 -20.58 -2.00
CA ARG A 79 -15.55 -21.99 -2.50
C ARG A 79 -16.91 -22.37 -3.11
N GLY A 80 -17.54 -21.44 -3.82
CA GLY A 80 -18.83 -21.67 -4.50
C GLY A 80 -20.05 -21.72 -3.57
N ARG A 81 -19.93 -21.32 -2.30
CA ARG A 81 -21.05 -21.21 -1.36
C ARG A 81 -21.10 -19.83 -0.72
N GLN A 82 -22.30 -19.42 -0.33
CA GLN A 82 -22.51 -18.18 0.38
C GLN A 82 -21.89 -18.28 1.78
N ALA A 83 -21.21 -17.23 2.24
CA ALA A 83 -20.55 -17.25 3.54
C ALA A 83 -21.55 -17.40 4.69
N SER A 84 -22.82 -17.04 4.51
CA SER A 84 -23.87 -17.30 5.50
C SER A 84 -24.20 -18.78 5.68
N GLU A 85 -23.88 -19.64 4.70
CA GLU A 85 -24.16 -21.08 4.73
C GLU A 85 -22.99 -21.88 5.31
N THR A 86 -21.80 -21.30 5.32
CA THR A 86 -20.60 -21.91 5.89
C THR A 86 -20.46 -21.44 7.34
N GLY A 87 -20.53 -22.34 8.33
CA GLY A 87 -20.38 -22.02 9.75
C GLY A 87 -18.97 -21.58 10.21
N VAL A 88 -18.15 -21.07 9.28
CA VAL A 88 -16.82 -20.48 9.52
C VAL A 88 -16.90 -18.98 9.40
#